data_AF-A0A9Q3YY24-F1
#
_entry.id   AF-A0A9Q3YY24-F1
#
_cell.length_a   1.000
_cell.length_b   1.000
_cell.length_c   1.000
_cell.angle_alpha   90.00
_cell.angle_beta   90.00
_cell.angle_gamma   90.00
#
_symmetry.space_group_name_H-M   'P 1'
#
loop_
_entity.id
_entity.type
_entity.pdbx_description
1 polymer ?
#
loop_
_entity_poly.entity_id
_entity_poly.type
_entity_poly.pdbx_seq_one_letter_code
_entity_poly.pdbx_strand_id
1 'polypeptide(L)'
;MKILKRILLSIFSIGSIFLLYIEFGGNFVLDKNAKKIITFDIRTSRKLPSNITLFYNTIYKNSLSKNSWDFFLTSDSSQKDCPCYLMTHRIMPQLNIKNRSAFDYILVTRYIEHNFSQTECLNYNLSKFDFLENRKGIENVSKALFNKSVENLDPIEIAEIFALFEQPLKNNRNRNPENTKKRTEHFYHLYLNNKQF
;
A
#
# COMPACT_ATOMS: atom_id res chain seq x y z
N MET A 1 -44.00 19.26 -6.26
CA MET A 1 -43.47 17.88 -6.42
C MET A 1 -42.69 17.64 -7.72
N LYS A 2 -43.12 18.10 -8.91
CA LYS A 2 -42.38 17.87 -10.18
C LYS A 2 -40.97 18.49 -10.22
N ILE A 3 -40.81 19.69 -9.65
CA ILE A 3 -39.52 20.41 -9.59
C ILE A 3 -38.52 19.68 -8.68
N LEU A 4 -38.96 19.26 -7.49
CA LEU A 4 -38.14 18.49 -6.55
C LEU A 4 -37.62 17.17 -7.18
N LYS A 5 -38.48 16.45 -7.91
CA LYS A 5 -38.07 15.25 -8.64
C LYS A 5 -36.99 15.55 -9.68
N ARG A 6 -37.11 16.65 -10.43
CA ARG A 6 -36.09 17.07 -11.42
C ARG A 6 -34.76 17.42 -10.75
N ILE A 7 -34.79 18.13 -9.63
CA ILE A 7 -33.58 18.48 -8.87
C ILE A 7 -32.88 17.22 -8.36
N LEU A 8 -33.62 16.26 -7.78
CA LEU A 8 -33.05 15.00 -7.31
C LEU A 8 -32.41 14.18 -8.43
N LEU A 9 -33.06 14.11 -9.61
CA LEU A 9 -32.53 13.46 -10.81
C LEU A 9 -31.23 14.11 -11.29
N SER A 10 -31.17 15.45 -11.30
CA SER A 10 -29.95 16.17 -11.67
C SER A 10 -28.80 15.91 -10.69
N ILE A 11 -29.07 15.95 -9.38
CA ILE A 11 -28.06 15.66 -8.35
C ILE A 11 -27.52 14.23 -8.50
N PHE A 12 -28.40 13.25 -8.70
CA PHE A 12 -28.00 11.86 -8.90
C PHE A 12 -27.12 11.70 -10.15
N SER A 13 -27.48 12.38 -11.25
CA SER A 13 -26.72 12.33 -12.50
C SER A 13 -25.32 12.94 -12.32
N ILE A 14 -25.22 14.09 -11.64
CA ILE A 14 -23.94 14.74 -11.33
C ILE A 14 -23.08 13.83 -10.42
N GLY A 15 -23.69 13.24 -9.39
CA GLY A 15 -23.01 12.29 -8.50
C GLY A 15 -22.48 11.06 -9.23
N SER A 16 -23.27 10.51 -10.15
CA SER A 16 -22.84 9.36 -10.97
C SER A 16 -21.67 9.72 -11.89
N ILE A 17 -21.71 10.87 -12.57
CA ILE A 17 -20.59 11.36 -13.39
C ILE A 17 -19.34 11.56 -12.53
N PHE A 18 -19.48 12.11 -11.33
CA PHE A 18 -18.38 12.31 -10.41
C PHE A 18 -17.76 10.99 -9.95
N LEU A 19 -18.58 9.97 -9.62
CA LEU A 19 -18.08 8.64 -9.27
C LEU A 19 -17.37 7.97 -10.44
N LEU A 20 -17.91 8.07 -11.66
CA LEU A 20 -17.24 7.58 -12.87
C LEU A 20 -15.90 8.29 -13.10
N TYR A 21 -15.83 9.60 -12.82
CA TYR A 21 -14.58 10.33 -12.89
C TYR A 21 -13.57 9.85 -11.84
N ILE A 22 -14.01 9.50 -10.62
CA ILE A 22 -13.10 8.90 -9.63
C ILE A 22 -12.57 7.54 -10.12
N GLU A 23 -13.45 6.69 -10.64
CA GLU A 23 -13.08 5.34 -11.08
C GLU A 23 -12.13 5.33 -12.29
N PHE A 24 -12.37 6.20 -13.26
CA PHE A 24 -11.67 6.17 -14.54
C PHE A 24 -10.77 7.38 -14.78
N GLY A 25 -10.81 8.40 -13.91
CA GLY A 25 -10.08 9.66 -14.03
C GLY A 25 -8.57 9.50 -14.17
N GLY A 26 -8.00 8.47 -13.51
CA GLY A 26 -6.57 8.17 -13.63
C GLY A 26 -6.12 7.88 -15.06
N ASN A 27 -7.02 7.39 -15.93
CA ASN A 27 -6.70 7.21 -17.36
C ASN A 27 -6.46 8.53 -18.11
N PHE A 28 -7.08 9.62 -17.65
CA PHE A 28 -6.97 10.95 -18.23
C PHE A 28 -5.81 11.76 -17.62
N VAL A 29 -5.57 11.59 -16.32
CA VAL A 29 -4.47 12.28 -15.60
C VAL A 29 -3.10 11.71 -15.97
N LEU A 30 -3.01 10.39 -16.17
CA LEU A 30 -1.75 9.74 -16.52
C LEU A 30 -1.49 9.78 -18.03
N ASP A 31 -0.33 10.32 -18.42
CA ASP A 31 0.15 10.22 -19.80
C ASP A 31 0.67 8.79 -20.11
N LYS A 32 1.01 8.55 -21.39
CA LYS A 32 1.51 7.23 -21.83
C LYS A 32 2.82 6.84 -21.15
N ASN A 33 3.67 7.80 -20.80
CA ASN A 33 4.95 7.53 -20.15
C ASN A 33 4.75 7.12 -18.69
N ALA A 34 3.91 7.85 -17.95
CA ALA A 34 3.53 7.54 -16.58
C ALA A 34 2.92 6.13 -16.46
N LYS A 35 2.03 5.76 -17.39
CA LYS A 35 1.48 4.39 -17.44
C LYS A 35 2.55 3.33 -17.66
N LYS A 36 3.54 3.60 -18.53
CA LYS A 36 4.69 2.71 -18.75
C LYS A 36 5.57 2.58 -17.51
N ILE A 37 5.86 3.69 -16.82
CA ILE A 37 6.64 3.69 -15.57
C ILE A 37 5.95 2.81 -14.53
N ILE A 38 4.67 3.06 -14.25
CA ILE A 38 3.87 2.26 -13.31
C ILE A 38 3.91 0.77 -13.68
N THR A 39 3.65 0.45 -14.95
CA THR A 39 3.64 -0.94 -15.42
C THR A 39 5.00 -1.61 -15.28
N PHE A 40 6.07 -0.91 -15.66
CA PHE A 40 7.44 -1.42 -15.57
C PHE A 40 7.85 -1.67 -14.11
N ASP A 41 7.58 -0.71 -13.23
CA ASP A 41 7.94 -0.81 -11.82
C ASP A 41 7.22 -1.95 -11.10
N ILE A 42 5.93 -2.14 -11.35
CA ILE A 42 5.19 -3.26 -10.77
C ILE A 42 5.68 -4.58 -11.35
N ARG A 43 5.78 -4.71 -12.68
CA ARG A 43 6.12 -5.98 -13.33
C ARG A 43 7.56 -6.42 -13.09
N THR A 44 8.47 -5.49 -12.84
CA THR A 44 9.87 -5.83 -12.48
C THR A 44 10.06 -6.08 -10.99
N SER A 45 9.02 -5.88 -10.17
CA SER A 45 9.10 -6.14 -8.74
C SER A 45 9.07 -7.62 -8.45
N ARG A 46 9.93 -8.07 -7.52
CA ARG A 46 10.01 -9.47 -7.15
C ARG A 46 8.73 -9.89 -6.43
N LYS A 47 8.21 -11.07 -6.77
CA LYS A 47 7.07 -11.64 -6.06
C LYS A 47 7.50 -11.99 -4.63
N LEU A 48 6.73 -11.52 -3.65
CA LEU A 48 6.96 -11.86 -2.27
C LEU A 48 6.57 -13.32 -1.99
N PRO A 49 7.30 -14.00 -1.10
CA PRO A 49 6.92 -15.33 -0.65
C PRO A 49 5.67 -15.29 0.23
N SER A 50 5.00 -16.45 0.31
CA SER A 50 3.68 -16.57 0.94
C SER A 50 3.67 -16.21 2.42
N ASN A 51 4.77 -16.47 3.14
CA ASN A 51 4.93 -16.10 4.55
C ASN A 51 4.78 -14.58 4.76
N ILE A 52 5.36 -13.75 3.89
CA ILE A 52 5.26 -12.29 3.96
C ILE A 52 3.85 -11.82 3.64
N THR A 53 3.27 -12.31 2.55
CA THR A 53 1.91 -11.89 2.15
C THR A 53 0.87 -12.32 3.15
N LEU A 54 1.02 -13.52 3.73
CA LEU A 54 0.14 -14.02 4.78
C LEU A 54 0.28 -13.16 6.04
N PHE A 55 1.51 -12.92 6.51
CA PHE A 55 1.75 -12.10 7.69
C PHE A 55 1.12 -10.71 7.52
N TYR A 56 1.36 -10.05 6.39
CA TYR A 56 0.79 -8.75 6.07
C TYR A 56 -0.75 -8.76 6.08
N ASN A 57 -1.35 -9.74 5.41
CA ASN A 57 -2.81 -9.86 5.31
C ASN A 57 -3.46 -10.16 6.67
N THR A 58 -2.74 -10.86 7.56
CA THR A 58 -3.16 -11.15 8.93
C THR A 58 -3.09 -9.90 9.81
N ILE A 59 -1.98 -9.14 9.80
CA ILE A 59 -1.86 -7.93 10.65
C ILE A 59 -2.78 -6.79 10.16
N TYR A 60 -3.00 -6.68 8.85
CA TYR A 60 -3.90 -5.72 8.22
C TYR A 60 -5.11 -6.43 7.62
N LYS A 61 -5.96 -7.00 8.48
CA LYS A 61 -7.25 -7.71 8.21
C LYS A 61 -7.73 -7.67 6.75
N ASN A 62 -7.27 -8.63 5.94
CA ASN A 62 -7.70 -8.83 4.55
C ASN A 62 -7.44 -7.63 3.61
N SER A 63 -6.40 -6.86 3.89
CA SER A 63 -5.96 -5.71 3.07
C SER A 63 -5.59 -6.10 1.63
N LEU A 64 -5.19 -7.35 1.39
CA LEU A 64 -4.85 -7.82 0.04
C LEU A 64 -6.08 -8.11 -0.83
N SER A 65 -7.27 -8.28 -0.25
CA SER A 65 -8.52 -8.49 -1.00
C SER A 65 -9.42 -7.25 -1.07
N LYS A 66 -9.11 -6.22 -0.27
CA LYS A 66 -9.81 -4.93 -0.25
C LYS A 66 -9.23 -3.96 -1.28
N ASN A 67 -9.96 -2.89 -1.57
CA ASN A 67 -9.50 -1.80 -2.43
C ASN A 67 -9.53 -0.46 -1.71
N SER A 68 -9.14 0.62 -2.40
CA SER A 68 -9.04 1.95 -1.79
C SER A 68 -10.37 2.46 -1.24
N TRP A 69 -11.52 2.04 -1.77
CA TRP A 69 -12.82 2.43 -1.21
C TRP A 69 -13.05 1.86 0.17
N ASP A 70 -12.70 0.60 0.40
CA ASP A 70 -12.80 0.00 1.74
C ASP A 70 -11.99 0.82 2.75
N PHE A 71 -10.83 1.33 2.33
CA PHE A 71 -9.97 2.18 3.14
C PHE A 71 -10.52 3.60 3.34
N PHE A 72 -11.07 4.24 2.31
CA PHE A 72 -11.61 5.60 2.43
C PHE A 72 -12.94 5.64 3.20
N LEU A 73 -13.71 4.56 3.19
CA LEU A 73 -15.02 4.48 3.84
C LEU A 73 -14.95 3.92 5.26
N THR A 74 -13.87 3.23 5.62
CA THR A 74 -13.70 2.72 6.99
C THR A 74 -13.23 3.81 7.96
N SER A 75 -13.86 3.89 9.12
CA SER A 75 -13.43 4.75 10.23
C SER A 75 -12.36 4.10 11.12
N ASP A 76 -12.14 2.79 10.97
CA ASP A 76 -11.25 2.01 11.83
C ASP A 76 -9.78 2.28 11.48
N SER A 77 -9.07 2.97 12.38
CA SER A 77 -7.66 3.29 12.21
C SER A 77 -6.71 2.08 12.26
N SER A 78 -7.15 0.97 12.85
CA SER A 78 -6.32 -0.23 12.99
C SER A 78 -6.24 -1.08 11.70
N GLN A 79 -7.08 -0.79 10.70
CA GLN A 79 -7.15 -1.53 9.42
C GLN A 79 -6.51 -0.78 8.25
N LYS A 80 -5.67 0.23 8.55
CA LYS A 80 -5.30 1.28 7.60
C LYS A 80 -4.06 0.97 6.74
N ASP A 81 -4.06 -0.14 6.01
CA ASP A 81 -3.10 -0.24 4.91
C ASP A 81 -3.75 -0.73 3.62
N CYS A 82 -3.58 0.06 2.56
CA CYS A 82 -3.96 -0.27 1.19
C CYS A 82 -2.68 -0.24 0.36
N PRO A 83 -2.12 -1.42 -0.02
CA PRO A 83 -0.87 -1.49 -0.75
C PRO A 83 -0.82 -0.60 -2.00
N CYS A 84 -1.88 -0.54 -2.80
CA CYS A 84 -1.90 0.28 -4.01
C CYS A 84 -1.97 1.79 -3.73
N TYR A 85 -2.66 2.19 -2.66
CA TYR A 85 -2.63 3.58 -2.19
C TYR A 85 -1.24 3.97 -1.68
N LEU A 86 -0.61 3.10 -0.91
CA LEU A 86 0.75 3.31 -0.40
C LEU A 86 1.78 3.34 -1.56
N MET A 87 1.62 2.45 -2.54
CA MET A 87 2.42 2.45 -3.76
C MET A 87 2.27 3.77 -4.51
N THR A 88 1.05 4.28 -4.64
CA THR A 88 0.77 5.55 -5.31
C THR A 88 1.60 6.68 -4.72
N HIS A 89 1.71 6.74 -3.39
CA HIS A 89 2.51 7.78 -2.72
C HIS A 89 4.00 7.68 -3.05
N ARG A 90 4.52 6.47 -3.26
CA ARG A 90 5.94 6.24 -3.58
C ARG A 90 6.25 6.49 -5.05
N ILE A 91 5.34 6.14 -5.96
CA ILE A 91 5.57 6.31 -7.39
C ILE A 91 5.23 7.71 -7.88
N MET A 92 4.27 8.39 -7.23
CA MET A 92 3.83 9.73 -7.61
C MET A 92 4.99 10.69 -7.92
N PRO A 93 6.02 10.87 -7.07
CA PRO A 93 7.13 11.78 -7.35
C PRO A 93 7.88 11.52 -8.67
N GLN A 94 7.78 10.31 -9.23
CA GLN A 94 8.42 9.91 -10.49
C GLN A 94 7.53 10.19 -11.71
N LEU A 95 6.25 10.51 -11.50
CA LEU A 95 5.28 10.73 -12.56
C LEU A 95 5.22 12.21 -12.94
N ASN A 96 5.28 12.49 -14.24
CA ASN A 96 5.14 13.84 -14.78
C ASN A 96 3.66 14.23 -14.92
N ILE A 97 3.02 14.55 -13.80
CA ILE A 97 1.62 15.02 -13.77
C ILE A 97 1.61 16.54 -13.61
N LYS A 98 1.04 17.24 -14.59
CA LYS A 98 0.90 18.70 -14.56
C LYS A 98 -0.12 19.10 -13.48
N ASN A 99 0.18 20.17 -12.73
CA ASN A 99 -0.70 20.75 -11.72
C ASN A 99 -1.23 19.74 -10.69
N ARG A 100 -0.30 18.96 -10.12
CA ARG A 100 -0.63 17.91 -9.15
C ARG A 100 -1.50 18.43 -8.00
N SER A 101 -2.60 17.73 -7.76
CA SER A 101 -3.51 17.91 -6.64
C SER A 101 -3.53 16.67 -5.74
N ALA A 102 -4.07 16.82 -4.52
CA ALA A 102 -4.32 15.69 -3.63
C ALA A 102 -5.30 14.68 -4.26
N PHE A 103 -6.23 15.16 -5.09
CA PHE A 103 -7.22 14.30 -5.76
C PHE A 103 -6.58 13.38 -6.79
N ASP A 104 -5.47 13.79 -7.40
CA ASP A 104 -4.75 12.94 -8.36
C ASP A 104 -4.25 11.65 -7.71
N TYR A 105 -3.90 11.66 -6.41
CA TYR A 105 -3.51 10.44 -5.71
C TYR A 105 -4.65 9.42 -5.67
N ILE A 106 -5.88 9.86 -5.45
CA ILE A 106 -7.05 8.99 -5.49
C ILE A 106 -7.24 8.45 -6.91
N LEU A 107 -7.17 9.32 -7.92
CA LEU A 107 -7.36 8.93 -9.31
C LEU A 107 -6.31 7.93 -9.81
N VAL A 108 -5.03 8.13 -9.51
CA VAL A 108 -4.01 7.15 -9.92
C VAL A 108 -4.03 5.89 -9.05
N THR A 109 -4.45 5.97 -7.78
CA THR A 109 -4.71 4.76 -6.97
C THR A 109 -5.77 3.89 -7.63
N ARG A 110 -6.91 4.48 -8.05
CA ARG A 110 -7.97 3.75 -8.77
C ARG A 110 -7.46 3.17 -10.08
N TYR A 111 -6.68 3.94 -10.85
CA TYR A 111 -6.05 3.41 -12.06
C TYR A 111 -5.17 2.19 -11.76
N ILE A 112 -4.33 2.23 -10.72
CA ILE A 112 -3.48 1.11 -10.34
C ILE A 112 -4.33 -0.10 -9.96
N GLU A 113 -5.36 0.07 -9.13
CA GLU A 113 -6.24 -1.02 -8.68
C GLU A 113 -7.06 -1.67 -9.81
N HIS A 114 -7.37 -0.92 -10.88
CA HIS A 114 -8.02 -1.48 -12.07
C HIS A 114 -7.08 -2.35 -12.92
N ASN A 115 -5.77 -2.19 -12.79
CA ASN A 115 -4.77 -2.85 -13.64
C ASN A 115 -3.88 -3.84 -12.88
N PHE A 116 -3.81 -3.75 -11.56
CA PHE A 116 -2.91 -4.51 -10.71
C PHE A 116 -3.59 -4.87 -9.37
N SER A 117 -3.25 -6.04 -8.86
CA SER A 117 -3.71 -6.51 -7.55
C SER A 117 -3.00 -5.81 -6.39
N GLN A 118 -3.63 -5.80 -5.21
CA GLN A 118 -2.99 -5.32 -3.97
C GLN A 118 -1.69 -6.09 -3.66
N THR A 119 -1.64 -7.38 -3.99
CA THR A 119 -0.44 -8.20 -3.82
C THR A 119 0.71 -7.69 -4.70
N GLU A 120 0.43 -7.32 -5.95
CA GLU A 120 1.45 -6.74 -6.84
C GLU A 120 1.92 -5.35 -6.35
N CYS A 121 1.00 -4.54 -5.85
CA CYS A 121 1.35 -3.27 -5.20
C CYS A 121 2.22 -3.49 -3.95
N LEU A 122 1.93 -4.51 -3.13
CA LEU A 122 2.75 -4.87 -1.97
C LEU A 122 4.14 -5.37 -2.39
N ASN A 123 4.22 -6.18 -3.45
CA ASN A 123 5.48 -6.63 -4.02
C ASN A 123 6.37 -5.44 -4.40
N TYR A 124 5.80 -4.44 -5.10
CA TYR A 124 6.51 -3.20 -5.43
C TYR A 124 6.97 -2.48 -4.18
N ASN A 125 6.06 -2.25 -3.25
CA ASN A 125 6.32 -1.53 -2.02
C ASN A 125 7.51 -2.11 -1.26
N LEU A 126 7.52 -3.42 -0.97
CA LEU A 126 8.58 -4.05 -0.19
C LEU A 126 9.86 -4.31 -0.99
N SER A 127 9.76 -4.52 -2.31
CA SER A 127 10.94 -4.74 -3.16
C SER A 127 11.75 -3.47 -3.40
N LYS A 128 11.09 -2.30 -3.47
CA LYS A 128 11.73 -1.03 -3.83
C LYS A 128 11.98 -0.12 -2.63
N PHE A 129 11.42 -0.43 -1.46
CA PHE A 129 11.58 0.37 -0.26
C PHE A 129 13.03 0.52 0.16
N ASP A 130 13.38 1.71 0.65
CA ASP A 130 14.67 1.96 1.27
C ASP A 130 14.56 1.72 2.79
N PHE A 131 15.10 0.60 3.27
CA PHE A 131 15.15 0.28 4.70
C PHE A 131 16.33 0.94 5.42
N LEU A 132 16.92 1.99 4.84
CA LEU A 132 18.14 2.67 5.30
C LEU A 132 19.37 1.76 5.26
N GLU A 133 20.55 2.34 5.49
CA GLU A 133 21.82 1.60 5.59
C GLU A 133 22.11 0.76 4.34
N ASN A 134 21.76 1.30 3.16
CA ASN A 134 21.91 0.64 1.86
C ASN A 134 21.13 -0.68 1.70
N ARG A 135 20.12 -0.92 2.54
CA ARG A 135 19.25 -2.11 2.48
C ARG A 135 18.01 -1.82 1.64
N LYS A 136 18.20 -1.64 0.33
CA LYS A 136 17.06 -1.41 -0.57
C LYS A 136 16.35 -2.74 -0.89
N GLY A 137 15.07 -2.83 -0.53
CA GLY A 137 14.24 -4.00 -0.77
C GLY A 137 14.32 -5.07 0.31
N ILE A 138 13.24 -5.86 0.42
CA ILE A 138 13.04 -6.85 1.49
C ILE A 138 14.14 -7.93 1.55
N GLU A 139 14.70 -8.30 0.40
CA GLU A 139 15.79 -9.28 0.31
C GLU A 139 17.04 -8.79 1.04
N ASN A 140 17.43 -7.55 0.76
CA ASN A 140 18.64 -6.96 1.32
C ASN A 140 18.47 -6.68 2.82
N VAL A 141 17.29 -6.23 3.26
CA VAL A 141 17.04 -6.03 4.70
C VAL A 141 16.96 -7.35 5.46
N SER A 142 16.35 -8.40 4.90
CA SER A 142 16.31 -9.74 5.48
C SER A 142 17.72 -10.30 5.69
N LYS A 143 18.56 -10.21 4.64
CA LYS A 143 19.95 -10.65 4.70
C LYS A 143 20.77 -9.84 5.70
N ALA A 144 20.60 -8.52 5.73
CA ALA A 144 21.37 -7.65 6.61
C ALA A 144 21.00 -7.78 8.09
N LEU A 145 19.71 -7.98 8.41
CA LEU A 145 19.24 -8.08 9.80
C LEU A 145 19.38 -9.48 10.40
N PHE A 146 19.15 -10.51 9.59
CA PHE A 146 18.97 -11.89 10.09
C PHE A 146 19.87 -12.91 9.41
N ASN A 147 20.61 -12.51 8.37
CA ASN A 147 21.41 -13.41 7.52
C ASN A 147 20.59 -14.53 6.84
N LYS A 148 19.27 -14.34 6.71
CA LYS A 148 18.32 -15.29 6.11
C LYS A 148 17.84 -14.84 4.73
N SER A 149 17.26 -15.76 3.97
CA SER A 149 16.41 -15.41 2.83
C SER A 149 15.00 -15.11 3.30
N VAL A 150 14.22 -14.37 2.50
CA VAL A 150 12.89 -13.88 2.92
C VAL A 150 11.91 -15.02 3.20
N GLU A 151 12.03 -16.15 2.50
CA GLU A 151 11.18 -17.34 2.70
C GLU A 151 11.40 -18.01 4.06
N ASN A 152 12.58 -17.83 4.64
CA ASN A 152 13.04 -18.48 5.87
C ASN A 152 12.90 -17.60 7.12
N LEU A 153 12.28 -16.42 6.99
CA LEU A 153 12.07 -15.53 8.11
C LEU A 153 10.99 -16.06 9.05
N ASP A 154 11.29 -16.02 10.34
CA ASP A 154 10.34 -16.30 11.41
C ASP A 154 9.33 -15.14 11.55
N PRO A 155 8.10 -15.37 12.04
CA PRO A 155 7.10 -14.31 12.12
C PRO A 155 7.53 -13.08 12.95
N ILE A 156 8.38 -13.27 13.98
CA ILE A 156 8.93 -12.16 14.76
C ILE A 156 9.93 -11.32 13.94
N GLU A 157 10.71 -11.94 13.05
CA GLU A 157 11.65 -11.24 12.18
C GLU A 157 10.90 -10.48 11.06
N ILE A 158 9.83 -11.08 10.55
CA ILE A 158 8.90 -10.40 9.62
C ILE A 158 8.28 -9.18 10.32
N ALA A 159 7.87 -9.31 11.59
CA ALA A 159 7.34 -8.22 12.40
C ALA A 159 8.34 -7.06 12.54
N GLU A 160 9.63 -7.34 12.72
CA GLU A 160 10.68 -6.31 12.79
C GLU A 160 10.86 -5.60 11.44
N ILE A 161 10.82 -6.33 10.32
CA ILE A 161 10.85 -5.72 8.98
C ILE A 161 9.66 -4.79 8.78
N PHE A 162 8.44 -5.18 9.19
CA PHE A 162 7.26 -4.31 9.08
C PHE A 162 7.30 -3.13 10.05
N ALA A 163 7.85 -3.30 11.25
CA ALA A 163 8.15 -2.18 12.13
C ALA A 163 9.07 -1.16 11.44
N LEU A 164 10.16 -1.63 10.84
CA LEU A 164 11.08 -0.77 10.09
C LEU A 164 10.41 -0.15 8.85
N PHE A 165 9.59 -0.90 8.13
CA PHE A 165 8.84 -0.41 6.96
C PHE A 165 7.89 0.73 7.31
N GLU A 166 7.22 0.65 8.45
CA GLU A 166 6.26 1.66 8.89
C GLU A 166 6.95 3.00 9.18
N GLN A 167 8.04 2.99 9.95
CA GLN A 167 8.78 4.20 10.33
C GLN A 167 10.28 3.92 10.37
N PRO A 168 11.00 4.01 9.22
CA PRO A 168 12.40 3.57 9.11
C PRO A 168 13.34 4.24 10.10
N LEU A 169 13.17 5.55 10.33
CA LEU A 169 14.04 6.29 11.24
C LEU A 169 13.76 5.96 12.71
N LYS A 170 12.49 5.80 13.09
CA LYS A 170 12.09 5.56 14.49
C LYS A 170 12.29 4.11 14.91
N ASN A 171 12.07 3.16 13.99
CA ASN A 171 12.09 1.73 14.25
C ASN A 171 13.36 1.06 13.70
N ASN A 172 14.46 1.80 13.59
CA ASN A 172 15.77 1.26 13.24
C ASN A 172 16.46 0.76 14.51
N ARG A 173 16.79 -0.54 14.56
CA ARG A 173 17.44 -1.19 15.72
C ARG A 173 18.79 -0.59 16.11
N ASN A 174 19.56 -0.08 15.15
CA ASN A 174 20.89 0.50 15.40
C ASN A 174 20.78 1.90 16.00
N ARG A 175 19.66 2.60 15.75
CA ARG A 175 19.40 3.95 16.25
C ARG A 175 18.53 3.96 17.51
N ASN A 176 17.49 3.13 17.52
CA ASN A 176 16.40 3.13 18.50
C ASN A 176 15.98 1.68 18.85
N PRO A 177 16.84 0.90 19.52
CA PRO A 177 16.60 -0.53 19.78
C PRO A 177 15.34 -0.79 20.61
N GLU A 178 15.10 -0.02 21.66
CA GLU A 178 13.92 -0.18 22.52
C GLU A 178 12.60 0.05 21.76
N ASN A 179 12.55 1.11 20.94
CA ASN A 179 11.37 1.39 20.13
C ASN A 179 11.18 0.34 19.03
N THR A 180 12.27 -0.16 18.44
CA THR A 180 12.23 -1.25 17.47
C THR A 180 11.66 -2.52 18.09
N LYS A 181 12.14 -2.91 19.28
CA LYS A 181 11.62 -4.06 20.04
C LYS A 181 10.13 -3.91 20.32
N LYS A 182 9.72 -2.76 20.90
CA LYS A 182 8.31 -2.49 21.21
C LYS A 182 7.41 -2.58 19.98
N ARG A 183 7.83 -2.02 18.84
CA ARG A 183 7.01 -2.04 17.62
C ARG A 183 6.98 -3.43 16.97
N THR A 184 8.08 -4.17 17.04
CA THR A 184 8.17 -5.57 16.60
C THR A 184 7.21 -6.45 17.40
N GLU A 185 7.24 -6.36 18.73
CA GLU A 185 6.33 -7.08 19.63
C GLU A 185 4.87 -6.75 19.31
N HIS A 186 4.55 -5.48 19.05
CA HIS A 186 3.20 -5.09 18.66
C HIS A 186 2.73 -5.80 17.37
N PHE A 187 3.52 -5.77 16.29
CA PHE A 187 3.16 -6.45 15.04
C PHE A 187 3.07 -7.96 15.21
N TYR A 188 3.97 -8.56 16.00
CA TYR A 188 3.94 -9.98 16.29
C TYR A 188 2.70 -10.38 17.09
N HIS A 189 2.30 -9.60 18.11
CA HIS A 189 1.07 -9.85 18.84
C HIS A 189 -0.19 -9.66 17.98
N LEU A 190 -0.22 -8.67 17.08
CA LEU A 190 -1.30 -8.54 16.11
C LEU A 190 -1.41 -9.79 15.22
N TYR A 191 -0.28 -10.31 14.75
CA TYR A 191 -0.24 -11.52 13.95
C TYR A 191 -0.78 -12.74 14.72
N LEU A 192 -0.35 -12.94 15.96
CA LEU A 192 -0.82 -14.05 16.80
C LEU A 192 -2.33 -13.95 17.10
N ASN A 193 -2.81 -12.76 17.47
CA ASN A 193 -4.22 -12.55 17.84
C ASN A 193 -5.16 -12.74 16.65
N ASN A 194 -4.77 -12.25 15.46
CA ASN A 194 -5.60 -12.34 14.27
C ASN A 194 -5.54 -13.73 13.60
N LYS A 195 -4.56 -14.58 13.94
CA LYS A 195 -4.45 -15.96 13.43
C LYS A 195 -5.38 -16.94 14.14
N GLN A 196 -5.87 -16.59 15.33
CA GLN A 196 -6.77 -17.45 16.13
C GLN A 196 -8.24 -17.43 15.64
N PHE A 197 -8.52 -16.73 14.53
CA PHE A 197 -9.81 -16.64 13.85
C PHE A 197 -9.63 -16.96 12.36
#